data_AF-A0A848VAE0-F1
#
_entry.id   AF-A0A848VAE0-F1
#
_cell.length_a   1.000
_cell.length_b   1.000
_cell.length_c   1.000
_cell.angle_alpha   90.00
_cell.angle_beta   90.00
_cell.angle_gamma   90.00
#
_symmetry.space_group_name_H-M   'P 1'
#
loop_
_entity.id
_entity.type
_entity.pdbx_description
1 polymer ?
#
loop_
_entity_poly.entity_id
_entity_poly.type
_entity_poly.pdbx_seq_one_letter_code
_entity_poly.pdbx_strand_id
1 'polypeptide(L)'
;MLIDAKLLQADQEARNAALDVSRSFIVQAPAGSGKTELLIQRYLFLLATVALPEEVVAITFTRKAASEMQLRVIEALRRADAGEQGDAEHDKLTLSAAREILRLDDKLEWRLLESPHRMRIQTLDAFCASITRLLPVTSGLGGAMNTSADADMERLYREAATATLDWLANEDSGRDAFERVLEHLDYNVGAYVTYLAQMLAKRDQWLKFTGAGGVSNPAAVRKQLESTLAAQVAARLDALYRRFTKLGAANERRLLRYAGEQLEIKNGAPHPLAALDDKQWPPADPANVAIWRAIANQLLVKSKDELRKTVTVNDGFPAKDNGEKKAFREWLADLRGEDELPELLGLVRQLPDPVYDEDQWRVLVALFDVLPLAVGELQRLFAERNVTDHVQVAIAAGTALGSTEDPSDLALLLDYRIRHLLVDEMQDTSTRQYRLLELITAGWQADDGRTLFCVG
;
A
#
# COMPACT_ATOMS: atom_id res chain seq x y z
N MET A 1 -27.64 -21.81 15.26
CA MET A 1 -28.59 -22.36 14.25
C MET A 1 -29.37 -21.29 13.49
N LEU A 2 -30.26 -20.49 14.10
CA LEU A 2 -31.03 -19.47 13.35
C LEU A 2 -30.19 -18.28 12.84
N ILE A 3 -29.12 -17.92 13.56
CA ILE A 3 -28.16 -16.88 13.14
C ILE A 3 -27.28 -17.40 12.00
N ASP A 4 -26.80 -18.64 12.10
CA ASP A 4 -25.94 -19.26 11.07
C ASP A 4 -26.66 -19.46 9.73
N ALA A 5 -27.95 -19.83 9.75
CA ALA A 5 -28.74 -19.96 8.53
C ALA A 5 -28.97 -18.62 7.82
N LYS A 6 -29.21 -17.54 8.59
CA LYS A 6 -29.34 -16.19 8.03
C LYS A 6 -28.03 -15.66 7.45
N LEU A 7 -26.91 -15.93 8.14
CA LEU A 7 -25.58 -15.55 7.65
C LEU A 7 -25.21 -16.31 6.38
N LEU A 8 -25.52 -17.61 6.31
CA LEU A 8 -25.29 -18.43 5.11
C LEU A 8 -26.14 -17.95 3.94
N GLN A 9 -27.41 -17.60 4.18
CA GLN A 9 -28.27 -17.04 3.14
C GLN A 9 -27.76 -15.69 2.65
N ALA A 10 -27.36 -14.79 3.55
CA ALA A 10 -26.80 -13.50 3.18
C ALA A 10 -25.48 -13.63 2.39
N ASP A 11 -24.61 -14.58 2.74
CA ASP A 11 -23.40 -14.90 1.97
C ASP A 11 -23.74 -15.39 0.56
N GLN A 12 -24.72 -16.29 0.42
CA GLN A 12 -25.15 -16.77 -0.89
C GLN A 12 -25.77 -15.66 -1.74
N GLU A 13 -26.59 -14.78 -1.15
CA GLU A 13 -27.16 -13.61 -1.83
C GLU A 13 -26.06 -12.66 -2.29
N ALA A 14 -25.05 -12.41 -1.46
CA ALA A 14 -23.89 -11.59 -1.81
C ALA A 14 -23.06 -12.20 -2.95
N ARG A 15 -22.84 -13.53 -2.95
CA ARG A 15 -22.18 -14.24 -4.05
C ARG A 15 -22.96 -14.16 -5.35
N ASN A 16 -24.26 -14.38 -5.30
CA ASN A 16 -25.13 -14.30 -6.47
C ASN A 16 -25.14 -12.87 -7.04
N ALA A 17 -25.20 -11.85 -6.18
CA ALA A 17 -25.05 -10.47 -6.60
C ALA A 17 -23.68 -10.24 -7.23
N ALA A 18 -22.61 -10.72 -6.62
CA ALA A 18 -21.25 -10.62 -7.13
C ALA A 18 -21.02 -11.41 -8.43
N LEU A 19 -21.95 -12.24 -8.90
CA LEU A 19 -21.88 -12.88 -10.23
C LEU A 19 -22.64 -12.11 -11.31
N ASP A 20 -23.36 -11.05 -10.95
CA ASP A 20 -24.06 -10.18 -11.90
C ASP A 20 -23.05 -9.36 -12.72
N VAL A 21 -22.91 -9.75 -13.99
CA VAL A 21 -21.95 -9.17 -14.95
C VAL A 21 -22.32 -7.76 -15.41
N SER A 22 -23.53 -7.28 -15.12
CA SER A 22 -23.99 -5.95 -15.52
C SER A 22 -23.53 -4.82 -14.59
N ARG A 23 -22.97 -5.16 -13.42
CA ARG A 23 -22.58 -4.20 -12.37
C ARG A 23 -21.16 -4.42 -11.91
N SER A 24 -20.52 -3.34 -11.47
CA SER A 24 -19.22 -3.37 -10.80
C SER A 24 -19.37 -3.77 -9.33
N PHE A 25 -18.40 -4.51 -8.78
CA PHE A 25 -18.39 -4.93 -7.38
C PHE A 25 -17.01 -4.81 -6.76
N ILE A 26 -17.00 -4.54 -5.46
CA ILE A 26 -15.85 -4.77 -4.58
C ILE A 26 -16.28 -5.83 -3.58
N VAL A 27 -15.65 -7.00 -3.64
CA VAL A 27 -15.92 -8.12 -2.74
C VAL A 27 -14.87 -8.14 -1.65
N GLN A 28 -15.29 -7.88 -0.42
CA GLN A 28 -14.45 -8.02 0.76
C GLN A 28 -14.71 -9.38 1.41
N ALA A 29 -13.71 -10.25 1.47
CA ALA A 29 -13.88 -11.56 2.09
C ALA A 29 -12.62 -12.02 2.86
N PRO A 30 -12.75 -12.84 3.91
CA PRO A 30 -11.59 -13.40 4.62
C PRO A 30 -10.90 -14.50 3.80
N ALA A 31 -9.70 -14.90 4.22
CA ALA A 31 -9.00 -16.04 3.62
C ALA A 31 -9.84 -17.33 3.70
N GLY A 32 -9.75 -18.17 2.67
CA GLY A 32 -10.48 -19.45 2.62
C GLY A 32 -11.98 -19.35 2.30
N SER A 33 -12.50 -18.16 1.97
CA SER A 33 -13.92 -17.92 1.65
C SER A 33 -14.33 -18.26 0.21
N GLY A 34 -13.45 -18.89 -0.59
CA GLY A 34 -13.73 -19.22 -1.99
C GLY A 34 -13.62 -18.05 -2.98
N LYS A 35 -12.89 -16.98 -2.63
CA LYS A 35 -12.62 -15.81 -3.51
C LYS A 35 -12.21 -16.21 -4.94
N THR A 36 -11.26 -17.14 -5.04
CA THR A 36 -10.72 -17.60 -6.31
C THR A 36 -11.79 -18.27 -7.18
N GLU A 37 -12.68 -19.06 -6.57
CA GLU A 37 -13.77 -19.69 -7.32
C GLU A 37 -14.78 -18.66 -7.82
N LEU A 38 -15.14 -17.67 -6.99
CA LEU A 38 -16.00 -16.57 -7.39
C LEU A 38 -15.40 -15.78 -8.55
N LEU A 39 -14.09 -15.50 -8.52
CA LEU A 39 -13.35 -14.85 -9.61
C LEU A 39 -13.39 -15.66 -10.91
N ILE A 40 -13.21 -16.98 -10.83
CA ILE A 40 -13.25 -17.88 -11.99
C ILE A 40 -14.66 -17.92 -12.59
N GLN A 41 -15.69 -18.09 -11.75
CA GLN A 41 -17.08 -18.11 -12.19
C GLN A 41 -17.45 -16.80 -12.87
N ARG A 42 -17.09 -15.66 -12.25
CA ARG A 42 -17.34 -14.35 -12.84
C ARG A 42 -16.58 -14.15 -14.14
N TYR A 43 -15.32 -14.57 -14.22
CA TYR A 43 -14.54 -14.51 -15.45
C TYR A 43 -15.21 -15.29 -16.59
N LEU A 44 -15.69 -16.52 -16.32
CA LEU A 44 -16.46 -17.31 -17.29
C LEU A 44 -17.75 -16.61 -17.70
N PHE A 45 -18.53 -16.04 -16.78
CA PHE A 45 -19.74 -15.30 -17.15
C PHE A 45 -19.46 -14.05 -18.01
N LEU A 46 -18.36 -13.33 -17.73
CA LEU A 46 -17.96 -12.17 -18.53
C LEU A 46 -17.49 -12.57 -19.93
N LEU A 47 -16.86 -13.74 -20.10
CA LEU A 47 -16.54 -14.25 -21.43
C LEU A 47 -17.79 -14.46 -22.29
N ALA A 48 -18.94 -14.77 -21.69
CA ALA A 48 -20.19 -14.97 -22.42
C ALA A 48 -20.80 -13.65 -22.94
N THR A 49 -20.35 -12.49 -22.45
CA THR A 49 -20.91 -11.17 -22.80
C THR A 49 -20.09 -10.41 -23.84
N VAL A 50 -18.94 -10.94 -24.25
CA VAL A 50 -17.97 -10.25 -25.13
C VAL A 50 -17.89 -10.91 -26.51
N ALA A 51 -17.41 -10.16 -27.50
CA ALA A 51 -17.17 -10.69 -28.84
C ALA A 51 -15.79 -11.34 -28.94
N LEU A 52 -14.82 -10.81 -28.19
CA LEU A 52 -13.45 -11.30 -28.13
C LEU A 52 -13.05 -11.58 -26.67
N PRO A 53 -12.41 -12.73 -26.36
CA PRO A 53 -11.94 -13.04 -25.01
C PRO A 53 -10.98 -11.98 -24.45
N GLU A 54 -10.24 -11.31 -25.34
CA GLU A 54 -9.29 -10.25 -24.99
C GLU A 54 -9.94 -8.98 -24.40
N GLU A 55 -11.27 -8.86 -24.50
CA GLU A 55 -12.07 -7.79 -23.89
C GLU A 55 -12.25 -7.98 -22.38
N VAL A 56 -11.96 -9.18 -21.85
CA VAL A 56 -11.98 -9.50 -20.42
C VAL A 56 -10.54 -9.63 -19.92
N VAL A 57 -10.15 -8.78 -18.99
CA VAL A 57 -8.80 -8.78 -18.39
C VAL A 57 -8.90 -9.14 -16.92
N ALA A 58 -8.22 -10.20 -16.51
CA ALA A 58 -8.05 -10.56 -15.11
C ALA A 58 -6.62 -10.26 -14.66
N ILE A 59 -6.51 -9.46 -13.60
CA ILE A 59 -5.26 -9.00 -13.01
C ILE A 59 -5.09 -9.66 -11.65
N THR A 60 -3.94 -10.28 -11.44
CA THR A 60 -3.54 -10.83 -10.13
C THR A 60 -2.25 -10.20 -9.63
N PHE A 61 -1.99 -10.28 -8.32
CA PHE A 61 -0.78 -9.72 -7.73
C PHE A 61 0.49 -10.51 -8.12
N THR A 62 0.42 -11.84 -8.10
CA THR A 62 1.60 -12.70 -8.37
C THR A 62 1.48 -13.49 -9.66
N ARG A 63 2.63 -13.82 -10.28
CA ARG A 63 2.68 -14.71 -11.45
C ARG A 63 2.09 -16.08 -11.15
N LYS A 64 2.33 -16.57 -9.92
CA LYS A 64 1.77 -17.84 -9.43
C LYS A 64 0.24 -17.80 -9.40
N ALA A 65 -0.35 -16.73 -8.86
CA ALA A 65 -1.80 -16.56 -8.82
C ALA A 65 -2.41 -16.45 -10.23
N ALA A 66 -1.78 -15.71 -11.14
CA ALA A 66 -2.22 -15.63 -12.53
C ALA A 66 -2.22 -17.02 -13.20
N SER A 67 -1.10 -17.75 -13.08
CA SER A 67 -0.98 -19.10 -13.65
C SER A 67 -1.97 -20.07 -13.01
N GLU A 68 -2.16 -20.01 -11.70
CA GLU A 68 -3.14 -20.84 -10.99
C GLU A 68 -4.56 -20.56 -11.44
N MET A 69 -4.96 -19.28 -11.54
CA MET A 69 -6.26 -18.88 -12.04
C MET A 69 -6.47 -19.36 -13.48
N GLN A 70 -5.49 -19.17 -14.36
CA GLN A 70 -5.56 -19.64 -15.75
C GLN A 70 -5.69 -21.17 -15.83
N LEU A 71 -4.91 -21.91 -15.05
CA LEU A 71 -5.01 -23.38 -15.00
C LEU A 71 -6.39 -23.83 -14.54
N ARG A 72 -6.97 -23.19 -13.51
CA ARG A 72 -8.31 -23.54 -13.03
C ARG A 72 -9.41 -23.25 -14.06
N VAL A 73 -9.30 -22.16 -14.83
CA VAL A 73 -10.22 -21.88 -15.95
C VAL A 73 -10.09 -22.95 -17.03
N ILE A 74 -8.87 -23.29 -17.46
CA ILE A 74 -8.63 -24.34 -18.45
C ILE A 74 -9.17 -25.69 -17.97
N GLU A 75 -8.95 -26.01 -16.70
CA GLU A 75 -9.43 -27.26 -16.11
C GLU A 75 -10.96 -27.32 -16.10
N ALA A 76 -11.64 -26.22 -15.73
CA ALA A 76 -13.09 -26.13 -15.81
C ALA A 76 -13.60 -26.36 -17.25
N LEU A 77 -12.94 -25.78 -18.26
CA LEU A 77 -13.26 -26.01 -19.66
C LEU A 77 -13.04 -27.48 -20.07
N ARG A 78 -11.92 -28.10 -19.69
CA ARG A 78 -11.65 -29.52 -20.01
C ARG A 78 -12.64 -30.48 -19.37
N ARG A 79 -12.99 -30.26 -18.10
CA ARG A 79 -13.99 -31.06 -17.39
C ARG A 79 -15.38 -30.92 -18.02
N ALA A 80 -15.73 -29.70 -18.44
CA ALA A 80 -16.96 -29.43 -19.17
C ALA A 80 -17.01 -30.14 -20.53
N ASP A 81 -15.90 -30.15 -21.27
CA ASP A 81 -15.75 -30.86 -22.55
C ASP A 81 -15.85 -32.38 -22.39
N ALA A 82 -15.27 -32.92 -21.31
CA ALA A 82 -15.38 -34.33 -20.93
C ALA A 82 -16.80 -34.74 -20.46
N GLY A 83 -17.73 -33.79 -20.30
CA GLY A 83 -19.11 -34.06 -19.91
C GLY A 83 -19.32 -34.32 -18.42
N GLU A 84 -18.37 -33.96 -17.55
CA GLU A 84 -18.51 -34.08 -16.09
C GLU A 84 -19.66 -33.22 -15.57
N GLN A 85 -20.40 -33.68 -14.55
CA GLN A 85 -21.59 -32.97 -14.05
C GLN A 85 -21.37 -32.14 -12.78
N GLY A 86 -20.26 -32.36 -12.07
CA GLY A 86 -19.91 -31.68 -10.83
C GLY A 86 -20.72 -32.16 -9.62
N ASP A 87 -20.06 -32.26 -8.47
CA ASP A 87 -20.65 -32.88 -7.27
C ASP A 87 -21.39 -31.86 -6.38
N ALA A 88 -20.84 -30.65 -6.27
CA ALA A 88 -21.36 -29.57 -5.44
C ALA A 88 -22.06 -28.48 -6.28
N GLU A 89 -22.95 -27.70 -5.68
CA GLU A 89 -23.71 -26.64 -6.38
C GLU A 89 -22.81 -25.60 -7.06
N HIS A 90 -21.73 -25.18 -6.38
CA HIS A 90 -20.76 -24.23 -6.95
C HIS A 90 -20.00 -24.83 -8.14
N ASP A 91 -19.65 -26.12 -8.09
CA ASP A 91 -18.95 -26.83 -9.17
C ASP A 91 -19.87 -27.05 -10.37
N LYS A 92 -21.15 -27.38 -10.14
CA LYS A 92 -22.18 -27.44 -11.19
C LYS A 92 -22.33 -26.09 -11.89
N LEU A 93 -22.33 -24.98 -11.15
CA LEU A 93 -22.41 -23.64 -11.70
C LEU A 93 -21.19 -23.34 -12.58
N THR A 94 -19.98 -23.60 -12.08
CA THR A 94 -18.72 -23.43 -12.82
C THR A 94 -18.72 -24.24 -14.11
N LEU A 95 -19.08 -25.53 -14.06
CA LEU A 95 -19.15 -26.39 -15.24
C LEU A 95 -20.25 -25.96 -16.21
N SER A 96 -21.38 -25.45 -15.72
CA SER A 96 -22.45 -24.95 -16.58
C SER A 96 -22.00 -23.73 -17.39
N ALA A 97 -21.29 -22.79 -16.76
CA ALA A 97 -20.69 -21.64 -17.42
C ALA A 97 -19.60 -22.07 -18.41
N ALA A 98 -18.73 -23.00 -18.01
CA ALA A 98 -17.68 -23.53 -18.87
C ALA A 98 -18.24 -24.19 -20.14
N ARG A 99 -19.34 -24.95 -20.05
CA ARG A 99 -20.02 -25.53 -21.23
C ARG A 99 -20.60 -24.47 -22.17
N GLU A 100 -21.13 -23.37 -21.62
CA GLU A 100 -21.58 -22.24 -22.41
C GLU A 100 -20.41 -21.59 -23.15
N ILE A 101 -19.27 -21.40 -22.46
CA ILE A 101 -18.05 -20.86 -23.06
C ILE A 101 -17.51 -21.76 -24.15
N LEU A 102 -17.50 -23.09 -24.01
CA LEU A 102 -17.08 -24.00 -25.08
C LEU A 102 -17.97 -23.86 -26.33
N ARG A 103 -19.29 -23.71 -26.15
CA ARG A 103 -20.20 -23.48 -27.29
C ARG A 103 -19.91 -22.15 -28.00
N LEU A 104 -19.57 -21.11 -27.24
CA LEU A 104 -19.16 -19.83 -27.80
C LEU A 104 -17.78 -19.88 -28.44
N ASP A 105 -16.85 -20.63 -27.83
CA ASP A 105 -15.49 -20.90 -28.33
C ASP A 105 -15.54 -21.51 -29.73
N ASP A 106 -16.40 -22.51 -29.93
CA ASP A 106 -16.63 -23.13 -31.23
C ASP A 106 -17.32 -22.16 -32.21
N LYS A 107 -18.37 -21.47 -31.75
CA LYS A 107 -19.18 -20.58 -32.62
C LYS A 107 -18.40 -19.37 -33.12
N LEU A 108 -17.55 -18.80 -32.28
CA LEU A 108 -16.77 -17.60 -32.55
C LEU A 108 -15.30 -17.91 -32.90
N GLU A 109 -14.98 -19.21 -33.03
CA GLU A 109 -13.65 -19.73 -33.37
C GLU A 109 -12.54 -19.18 -32.46
N TRP A 110 -12.81 -19.10 -31.16
CA TRP A 110 -11.85 -18.53 -30.22
C TRP A 110 -10.64 -19.46 -29.98
N ARG A 111 -10.87 -20.78 -29.96
CA ARG A 111 -9.87 -21.84 -29.71
C ARG A 111 -9.13 -21.68 -28.38
N LEU A 112 -9.86 -21.41 -27.30
CA LEU A 112 -9.32 -21.09 -25.98
C LEU A 112 -8.44 -22.22 -25.39
N LEU A 113 -8.76 -23.48 -25.66
CA LEU A 113 -7.95 -24.63 -25.19
C LEU A 113 -6.62 -24.78 -25.96
N GLU A 114 -6.58 -24.40 -27.24
CA GLU A 114 -5.37 -24.40 -28.06
C GLU A 114 -4.52 -23.14 -27.83
N SER A 115 -5.18 -22.01 -27.56
CA SER A 115 -4.57 -20.70 -27.37
C SER A 115 -4.94 -20.05 -26.02
N PRO A 116 -4.48 -20.61 -24.87
CA PRO A 116 -4.87 -20.08 -23.56
C PRO A 116 -4.44 -18.64 -23.28
N HIS A 117 -3.44 -18.13 -24.01
CA HIS A 117 -2.95 -16.76 -23.91
C HIS A 117 -3.98 -15.71 -24.36
N ARG A 118 -5.02 -16.10 -25.11
CA ARG A 118 -6.15 -15.23 -25.45
C ARG A 118 -6.97 -14.85 -24.21
N MET A 119 -6.99 -15.72 -23.21
CA MET A 119 -7.51 -15.38 -21.88
C MET A 119 -6.49 -14.48 -21.19
N ARG A 120 -6.79 -13.19 -21.09
CA ARG A 120 -5.88 -12.18 -20.53
C ARG A 120 -5.87 -12.23 -19.00
N ILE A 121 -5.40 -13.34 -18.47
CA ILE A 121 -5.16 -13.59 -17.05
C ILE A 121 -3.66 -13.38 -16.81
N GLN A 122 -3.29 -12.27 -16.18
CA GLN A 122 -1.89 -11.84 -16.08
C GLN A 122 -1.63 -11.04 -14.80
N THR A 123 -0.37 -10.80 -14.49
CA THR A 123 -0.03 -9.88 -13.41
C THR A 123 -0.19 -8.43 -13.83
N LEU A 124 -0.32 -7.55 -12.86
CA LEU A 124 -0.37 -6.12 -13.12
C LEU A 124 0.93 -5.62 -13.79
N ASP A 125 2.09 -6.16 -13.42
CA ASP A 125 3.36 -5.85 -14.09
C ASP A 125 3.38 -6.30 -15.55
N ALA A 126 2.85 -7.50 -15.86
CA ALA A 126 2.77 -7.99 -17.22
C ALA A 126 1.84 -7.12 -18.07
N PHE A 127 0.76 -6.63 -17.47
CA PHE A 127 -0.15 -5.68 -18.08
C PHE A 127 0.52 -4.32 -18.35
N CYS A 128 1.21 -3.71 -17.37
CA CYS A 128 2.00 -2.49 -17.57
C CYS A 128 3.07 -2.66 -18.66
N ALA A 129 3.75 -3.81 -18.68
CA ALA A 129 4.72 -4.12 -19.72
C ALA A 129 4.05 -4.23 -21.10
N SER A 130 2.82 -4.74 -21.17
CA SER A 130 2.06 -4.80 -22.43
C SER A 130 1.69 -3.41 -22.97
N ILE A 131 1.30 -2.48 -22.08
CA ILE A 131 1.02 -1.08 -22.42
C ILE A 131 2.28 -0.41 -22.96
N THR A 132 3.40 -0.56 -22.23
CA THR A 132 4.69 0.02 -22.61
C THR A 132 5.14 -0.45 -24.00
N ARG A 133 4.96 -1.74 -24.32
CA ARG A 133 5.35 -2.29 -25.63
C ARG A 133 4.55 -1.70 -26.80
N LEU A 134 3.33 -1.21 -26.56
CA LEU A 134 2.52 -0.58 -27.61
C LEU A 134 3.04 0.82 -27.97
N LEU A 135 3.81 1.45 -27.08
CA LEU A 135 4.29 2.82 -27.22
C LEU A 135 5.74 2.99 -26.69
N PRO A 136 6.76 2.38 -27.33
CA PRO A 136 8.14 2.47 -26.84
C PRO A 136 8.67 3.91 -26.82
N VAL A 137 8.35 4.69 -27.86
CA VAL A 137 8.89 6.06 -27.99
C VAL A 137 8.29 7.03 -26.98
N THR A 138 6.97 7.02 -26.78
CA THR A 138 6.30 7.96 -25.86
C THR A 138 6.39 7.54 -24.39
N SER A 139 6.67 6.26 -24.11
CA SER A 139 6.88 5.77 -22.75
C SER A 139 8.29 6.06 -22.20
N GLY A 140 9.18 6.60 -23.02
CA GLY A 140 10.57 6.90 -22.65
C GLY A 140 11.47 5.66 -22.51
N LEU A 141 10.92 4.46 -22.69
CA LEU A 141 11.65 3.20 -22.71
C LEU A 141 11.98 2.90 -24.17
N GLY A 142 13.21 3.22 -24.60
CA GLY A 142 13.69 3.15 -25.99
C GLY A 142 13.71 1.77 -26.68
N GLY A 143 12.71 0.93 -26.45
CA GLY A 143 12.57 -0.43 -26.96
C GLY A 143 12.09 -1.40 -25.87
N ALA A 144 12.00 -2.69 -26.25
CA ALA A 144 11.71 -3.77 -25.31
C ALA A 144 12.93 -4.02 -24.40
N MET A 145 13.04 -3.27 -23.30
CA MET A 145 14.03 -3.53 -22.26
C MET A 145 13.68 -4.78 -21.48
N ASN A 146 14.70 -5.55 -21.09
CA ASN A 146 14.51 -6.76 -20.31
C ASN A 146 14.35 -6.40 -18.83
N THR A 147 13.32 -6.96 -18.17
CA THR A 147 13.23 -6.86 -16.71
C THR A 147 14.27 -7.77 -16.09
N SER A 148 15.18 -7.21 -15.28
CA SER A 148 16.25 -7.97 -14.63
C SER A 148 15.80 -8.55 -13.28
N ALA A 149 16.56 -9.51 -12.73
CA ALA A 149 16.29 -10.08 -11.41
C ALA A 149 16.58 -9.07 -10.28
N ASP A 150 15.85 -9.17 -9.16
CA ASP A 150 15.92 -8.20 -8.05
C ASP A 150 17.33 -7.99 -7.49
N ALA A 151 18.14 -9.05 -7.41
CA ALA A 151 19.52 -8.97 -6.93
C ALA A 151 20.43 -8.14 -7.85
N ASP A 152 20.20 -8.21 -9.17
CA ASP A 152 20.92 -7.38 -10.14
C ASP A 152 20.45 -5.92 -10.06
N MET A 153 19.19 -5.68 -9.68
CA MET A 153 18.62 -4.34 -9.53
C MET A 153 19.14 -3.61 -8.31
N GLU A 154 19.31 -4.28 -7.16
CA GLU A 154 19.92 -3.63 -5.98
C GLU A 154 21.34 -3.13 -6.30
N ARG A 155 22.12 -3.94 -7.04
CA ARG A 155 23.45 -3.53 -7.50
C ARG A 155 23.37 -2.31 -8.41
N LEU A 156 22.42 -2.28 -9.35
CA LEU A 156 22.21 -1.14 -10.24
C LEU A 156 21.81 0.14 -9.48
N TYR A 157 20.96 0.04 -8.46
CA TYR A 157 20.60 1.20 -7.64
C TYR A 157 21.80 1.74 -6.86
N ARG A 158 22.62 0.87 -6.29
CA ARG A 158 23.86 1.27 -5.61
C ARG A 158 24.85 1.90 -6.59
N GLU A 159 24.97 1.34 -7.79
CA GLU A 159 25.85 1.88 -8.84
C GLU A 159 25.39 3.27 -9.31
N ALA A 160 24.09 3.45 -9.55
CA ALA A 160 23.50 4.76 -9.87
C ALA A 160 23.74 5.78 -8.74
N ALA A 161 23.52 5.37 -7.49
CA ALA A 161 23.75 6.21 -6.32
C ALA A 161 25.23 6.63 -6.20
N THR A 162 26.17 5.70 -6.33
CA THR A 162 27.61 6.00 -6.31
C THR A 162 27.98 6.96 -7.45
N ALA A 163 27.55 6.69 -8.68
CA ALA A 163 27.84 7.57 -9.82
C ALA A 163 27.30 9.00 -9.62
N THR A 164 26.12 9.12 -9.01
CA THR A 164 25.51 10.42 -8.69
C THR A 164 26.33 11.20 -7.68
N LEU A 165 26.77 10.54 -6.60
CA LEU A 165 27.58 11.18 -5.56
C LEU A 165 28.97 11.54 -6.10
N ASP A 166 29.57 10.69 -6.93
CA ASP A 166 30.86 10.97 -7.58
C ASP A 166 30.76 12.18 -8.51
N TRP A 167 29.66 12.30 -9.26
CA TRP A 167 29.41 13.47 -10.12
C TRP A 167 29.21 14.75 -9.28
N LEU A 168 28.37 14.70 -8.25
CA LEU A 168 28.12 15.84 -7.34
C LEU A 168 29.36 16.30 -6.57
N ALA A 169 30.28 15.40 -6.25
CA ALA A 169 31.54 15.76 -5.62
C ALA A 169 32.47 16.58 -6.54
N ASN A 170 32.33 16.42 -7.86
CA ASN A 170 33.18 17.03 -8.87
C ASN A 170 32.58 18.29 -9.53
N GLU A 171 31.26 18.49 -9.47
CA GLU A 171 30.60 19.70 -9.95
C GLU A 171 30.44 20.77 -8.84
N ASP A 172 30.41 22.04 -9.26
CA ASP A 172 30.04 23.16 -8.38
C ASP A 172 28.51 23.26 -8.22
N SER A 173 27.74 22.85 -9.24
CA SER A 173 26.29 22.74 -9.20
C SER A 173 25.85 21.56 -8.32
N GLY A 174 25.19 21.86 -7.19
CA GLY A 174 24.62 20.82 -6.31
C GLY A 174 25.52 20.37 -5.16
N ARG A 175 26.76 20.90 -5.08
CA ARG A 175 27.68 20.63 -3.96
C ARG A 175 27.07 20.98 -2.60
N ASP A 176 26.38 22.12 -2.51
CA ASP A 176 25.70 22.53 -1.28
C ASP A 176 24.65 21.51 -0.81
N ALA A 177 23.90 20.91 -1.74
CA ALA A 177 22.89 19.91 -1.40
C ALA A 177 23.56 18.58 -0.96
N PHE A 178 24.59 18.16 -1.69
CA PHE A 178 25.41 17.00 -1.35
C PHE A 178 26.04 17.12 0.04
N GLU A 179 26.72 18.23 0.32
CA GLU A 179 27.43 18.45 1.59
C GLU A 179 26.46 18.47 2.79
N ARG A 180 25.27 19.09 2.64
CA ARG A 180 24.26 19.13 3.70
C ARG A 180 23.73 17.75 4.07
N VAL A 181 23.42 16.91 3.07
CA VAL A 181 22.95 15.55 3.34
C VAL A 181 24.08 14.69 3.91
N LEU A 182 25.31 14.88 3.43
CA LEU A 182 26.48 14.16 3.92
C LEU A 182 26.81 14.54 5.38
N GLU A 183 26.71 15.81 5.76
CA GLU A 183 26.87 16.29 7.14
C GLU A 183 25.80 15.66 8.06
N HIS A 184 24.55 15.59 7.61
CA HIS A 184 23.47 14.92 8.35
C HIS A 184 23.72 13.42 8.56
N LEU A 185 24.49 12.79 7.68
CA LEU A 185 24.86 11.37 7.75
C LEU A 185 26.23 11.14 8.42
N ASP A 186 26.71 12.09 9.22
CA ASP A 186 28.01 12.01 9.91
C ASP A 186 29.18 11.71 8.94
N TYR A 187 29.12 12.28 7.72
CA TYR A 187 30.08 12.08 6.64
C TYR A 187 30.21 10.62 6.17
N ASN A 188 29.19 9.79 6.39
CA ASN A 188 29.18 8.40 5.96
C ASN A 188 28.66 8.25 4.53
N VAL A 189 29.58 8.25 3.56
CA VAL A 189 29.27 8.04 2.14
C VAL A 189 28.60 6.70 1.88
N GLY A 190 29.01 5.63 2.58
CA GLY A 190 28.41 4.30 2.41
C GLY A 190 26.95 4.23 2.85
N ALA A 191 26.61 4.95 3.93
CA ALA A 191 25.23 5.13 4.35
C ALA A 191 24.46 5.95 3.30
N TYR A 192 25.05 7.03 2.77
CA TYR A 192 24.40 7.86 1.75
C TYR A 192 24.07 7.07 0.48
N VAL A 193 25.02 6.28 -0.04
CA VAL A 193 24.78 5.37 -1.18
C VAL A 193 23.65 4.39 -0.88
N THR A 194 23.65 3.81 0.32
CA THR A 194 22.61 2.86 0.73
C THR A 194 21.23 3.52 0.79
N TYR A 195 21.12 4.73 1.36
CA TYR A 195 19.89 5.49 1.41
C TYR A 195 19.39 5.88 0.02
N LEU A 196 20.27 6.39 -0.85
CA LEU A 196 19.89 6.72 -2.23
C LEU A 196 19.44 5.49 -3.01
N ALA A 197 20.13 4.35 -2.87
CA ALA A 197 19.72 3.11 -3.52
C ALA A 197 18.32 2.65 -3.07
N GLN A 198 18.02 2.74 -1.77
CA GLN A 198 16.68 2.45 -1.24
C GLN A 198 15.62 3.42 -1.76
N MET A 199 15.97 4.71 -1.90
CA MET A 199 15.08 5.72 -2.46
C MET A 199 14.82 5.46 -3.95
N LEU A 200 15.82 5.09 -4.73
CA LEU A 200 15.68 4.74 -6.15
C LEU A 200 14.73 3.55 -6.36
N ALA A 201 14.78 2.55 -5.48
CA ALA A 201 13.88 1.40 -5.51
C ALA A 201 12.40 1.79 -5.26
N LYS A 202 12.15 2.90 -4.56
CA LYS A 202 10.82 3.42 -4.20
C LYS A 202 10.48 4.74 -4.89
N ARG A 203 11.11 5.01 -6.04
CA ARG A 203 10.98 6.30 -6.73
C ARG A 203 9.57 6.62 -7.17
N ASP A 204 8.75 5.62 -7.42
CA ASP A 204 7.33 5.80 -7.65
C ASP A 204 6.62 6.59 -6.54
N GLN A 205 7.07 6.50 -5.30
CA GLN A 205 6.42 7.13 -4.14
C GLN A 205 6.70 8.64 -4.04
N TRP A 206 7.91 9.07 -4.43
CA TRP A 206 8.38 10.43 -4.21
C TRP A 206 8.62 11.25 -5.49
N LEU A 207 8.73 10.64 -6.68
CA LEU A 207 8.98 11.35 -7.94
C LEU A 207 7.95 12.46 -8.23
N LYS A 208 6.72 12.29 -7.72
CA LYS A 208 5.64 13.28 -7.85
C LYS A 208 5.93 14.62 -7.15
N PHE A 209 6.82 14.62 -6.15
CA PHE A 209 7.18 15.82 -5.41
C PHE A 209 8.36 16.55 -6.05
N THR A 210 9.31 15.80 -6.62
CA THR A 210 10.58 16.34 -7.16
C THR A 210 10.52 16.67 -8.64
N GLY A 211 9.56 16.10 -9.39
CA GLY A 211 9.52 16.26 -10.85
C GLY A 211 10.84 15.86 -11.52
N ALA A 212 11.15 16.50 -12.66
CA ALA A 212 12.36 16.26 -13.44
C ALA A 212 13.56 17.18 -13.07
N GLY A 213 13.41 18.06 -12.06
CA GLY A 213 14.42 19.10 -11.81
C GLY A 213 14.37 19.75 -10.43
N GLY A 214 13.87 19.04 -9.41
CA GLY A 214 13.78 19.53 -8.03
C GLY A 214 12.40 20.10 -7.69
N VAL A 215 12.24 20.53 -6.44
CA VAL A 215 10.92 20.96 -5.93
C VAL A 215 10.64 22.41 -6.29
N SER A 216 9.71 22.63 -7.23
CA SER A 216 9.31 23.98 -7.66
C SER A 216 8.64 24.82 -6.56
N ASN A 217 7.99 24.17 -5.58
CA ASN A 217 7.37 24.86 -4.44
C ASN A 217 7.57 24.07 -3.12
N PRO A 218 8.69 24.30 -2.42
CA PRO A 218 9.02 23.56 -1.19
C PRO A 218 7.96 23.71 -0.10
N ALA A 219 7.36 24.90 0.04
CA ALA A 219 6.33 25.14 1.06
C ALA A 219 5.06 24.31 0.81
N ALA A 220 4.65 24.17 -0.45
CA ALA A 220 3.50 23.33 -0.80
C ALA A 220 3.79 21.84 -0.54
N VAL A 221 4.99 21.37 -0.88
CA VAL A 221 5.42 19.98 -0.60
C VAL A 221 5.49 19.72 0.90
N ARG A 222 6.03 20.65 1.69
CA ARG A 222 6.06 20.55 3.16
C ARG A 222 4.65 20.37 3.72
N LYS A 223 3.74 21.26 3.34
CA LYS A 223 2.35 21.20 3.79
C LYS A 223 1.68 19.88 3.39
N GLN A 224 1.94 19.38 2.20
CA GLN A 224 1.38 18.10 1.74
C GLN A 224 1.93 16.91 2.55
N LEU A 225 3.24 16.86 2.78
CA LEU A 225 3.87 15.80 3.58
C LEU A 225 3.39 15.84 5.03
N GLU A 226 3.41 17.01 5.67
CA GLU A 226 2.95 17.20 7.05
C GLU A 226 1.46 16.89 7.19
N SER A 227 0.61 17.27 6.22
CA SER A 227 -0.81 16.92 6.26
C SER A 227 -1.04 15.40 6.15
N THR A 228 -0.26 14.71 5.32
CA THR A 228 -0.34 13.25 5.17
C THR A 228 0.11 12.56 6.45
N LEU A 229 1.21 13.04 7.04
CA LEU A 229 1.76 12.52 8.28
C LEU A 229 0.80 12.74 9.45
N ALA A 230 0.25 13.96 9.57
CA ALA A 230 -0.76 14.32 10.55
C ALA A 230 -2.01 13.42 10.42
N ALA A 231 -2.50 13.16 9.21
CA ALA A 231 -3.65 12.26 9.00
C ALA A 231 -3.35 10.83 9.47
N GLN A 232 -2.16 10.30 9.17
CA GLN A 232 -1.74 8.96 9.62
C GLN A 232 -1.59 8.88 11.14
N VAL A 233 -0.99 9.90 11.76
CA VAL A 233 -0.88 10.02 13.22
C VAL A 233 -2.28 10.08 13.85
N ALA A 234 -3.18 10.93 13.34
CA ALA A 234 -4.55 11.06 13.84
C ALA A 234 -5.32 9.74 13.77
N ALA A 235 -5.25 9.02 12.65
CA ALA A 235 -5.93 7.74 12.47
C ALA A 235 -5.45 6.67 13.48
N ARG A 236 -4.13 6.62 13.75
CA ARG A 236 -3.57 5.69 14.74
C ARG A 236 -3.90 6.10 16.17
N LEU A 237 -3.90 7.40 16.46
CA LEU A 237 -4.31 7.92 17.77
C LEU A 237 -5.80 7.68 18.02
N ASP A 238 -6.67 7.75 17.02
CA ASP A 238 -8.12 7.51 17.17
C ASP A 238 -8.42 6.09 17.66
N ALA A 239 -7.71 5.09 17.11
CA ALA A 239 -7.83 3.71 17.57
C ALA A 239 -7.51 3.56 19.08
N LEU A 240 -6.44 4.21 19.54
CA LEU A 240 -6.04 4.21 20.96
C LEU A 240 -7.02 5.02 21.82
N TYR A 241 -7.40 6.21 21.37
CA TYR A 241 -8.33 7.12 22.06
C TYR A 241 -9.68 6.45 22.33
N ARG A 242 -10.25 5.73 21.35
CA ARG A 242 -11.50 4.98 21.50
C ARG A 242 -11.42 3.88 22.55
N ARG A 243 -10.25 3.29 22.78
CA ARG A 243 -10.03 2.29 23.84
C ARG A 243 -9.94 2.97 25.21
N PHE A 244 -9.13 4.02 25.33
CA PHE A 244 -8.97 4.76 26.59
C PHE A 244 -10.23 5.48 27.06
N THR A 245 -11.08 5.93 26.14
CA THR A 245 -12.39 6.51 26.47
C THR A 245 -13.39 5.49 26.99
N LYS A 246 -13.31 4.22 26.56
CA LYS A 246 -14.10 3.12 27.13
C LYS A 246 -13.58 2.66 28.49
N LEU A 247 -12.27 2.71 28.69
CA LEU A 247 -11.59 2.28 29.92
C LEU A 247 -11.53 3.37 31.01
N GLY A 248 -11.72 4.63 30.67
CA GLY A 248 -11.26 5.76 31.49
C GLY A 248 -12.14 6.13 32.68
N ALA A 249 -11.66 5.88 33.89
CA ALA A 249 -12.08 6.61 35.09
C ALA A 249 -11.18 7.86 35.30
N ALA A 250 -11.48 8.68 36.31
CA ALA A 250 -10.76 9.93 36.59
C ALA A 250 -9.43 9.73 37.33
N ASN A 251 -9.23 8.58 37.96
CA ASN A 251 -8.08 8.33 38.82
C ASN A 251 -6.82 8.02 38.00
N GLU A 252 -6.96 7.33 36.88
CA GLU A 252 -5.88 6.89 36.00
C GLU A 252 -5.13 8.08 35.38
N ARG A 253 -5.88 9.10 34.93
CA ARG A 253 -5.31 10.34 34.40
C ARG A 253 -4.51 11.08 35.45
N ARG A 254 -5.04 11.18 36.67
CA ARG A 254 -4.35 11.83 37.79
C ARG A 254 -3.04 11.13 38.14
N LEU A 255 -3.00 9.80 38.07
CA LEU A 255 -1.77 9.04 38.32
C LEU A 255 -0.71 9.26 37.23
N LEU A 256 -1.11 9.35 35.96
CA LEU A 256 -0.20 9.68 34.85
C LEU A 256 0.34 11.11 34.98
N ARG A 257 -0.51 12.09 35.33
CA ARG A 257 -0.08 13.45 35.59
C ARG A 257 0.93 13.51 36.73
N TYR A 258 0.63 12.86 37.85
CA TYR A 258 1.54 12.77 39.00
C TYR A 258 2.91 12.20 38.59
N ALA A 259 2.94 11.13 37.81
CA ALA A 259 4.19 10.57 37.30
C ALA A 259 4.97 11.58 36.44
N GLY A 260 4.26 12.36 35.60
CA GLY A 260 4.83 13.46 34.83
C GLY A 260 5.48 14.54 35.71
N GLU A 261 4.75 15.07 36.68
CA GLU A 261 5.23 16.12 37.60
C GLU A 261 6.48 15.67 38.38
N GLN A 262 6.52 14.41 38.83
CA GLN A 262 7.69 13.88 39.53
C GLN A 262 8.91 13.71 38.61
N LEU A 263 8.69 13.38 37.32
CA LEU A 263 9.77 13.33 36.34
C LEU A 263 10.30 14.71 35.99
N GLU A 264 9.45 15.74 35.96
CA GLU A 264 9.87 17.14 35.79
C GLU A 264 10.78 17.59 36.94
N ILE A 265 10.35 17.34 38.18
CA ILE A 265 11.12 17.68 39.39
C ILE A 265 12.50 16.99 39.37
N LYS A 266 12.55 15.73 38.92
CA LYS A 266 13.77 14.94 38.92
C LYS A 266 14.74 15.32 37.80
N ASN A 267 14.24 15.54 36.58
CA ASN A 267 15.06 15.76 35.40
C ASN A 267 15.31 17.26 35.12
N GLY A 268 14.57 18.15 35.78
CA GLY A 268 14.67 19.60 35.56
C GLY A 268 14.17 20.06 34.20
N ALA A 269 13.36 19.25 33.51
CA ALA A 269 12.83 19.52 32.18
C ALA A 269 11.34 19.20 32.11
N PRO A 270 10.53 19.95 31.34
CA PRO A 270 9.10 19.71 31.22
C PRO A 270 8.81 18.34 30.61
N HIS A 271 7.77 17.67 31.11
CA HIS A 271 7.39 16.33 30.72
C HIS A 271 5.95 16.33 30.18
N PRO A 272 5.68 15.77 28.98
CA PRO A 272 4.35 15.84 28.35
C PRO A 272 3.18 15.34 29.22
N LEU A 273 3.44 14.38 30.13
CA LEU A 273 2.42 13.87 31.05
C LEU A 273 1.97 14.89 32.11
N ALA A 274 2.81 15.85 32.50
CA ALA A 274 2.43 16.85 33.50
C ALA A 274 1.32 17.79 32.98
N ALA A 275 1.20 17.93 31.66
CA ALA A 275 0.17 18.74 31.00
C ALA A 275 -1.17 18.00 30.76
N LEU A 276 -1.31 16.74 31.21
CA LEU A 276 -2.47 15.89 30.95
C LEU A 276 -3.72 16.40 31.70
N ASP A 277 -4.84 16.70 31.05
CA ASP A 277 -6.10 17.10 31.72
C ASP A 277 -6.65 15.98 32.65
N ASP A 278 -7.19 16.38 33.81
CA ASP A 278 -7.82 15.48 34.78
C ASP A 278 -9.22 15.04 34.31
N LYS A 279 -9.88 15.85 33.48
CA LYS A 279 -11.28 15.64 33.08
C LYS A 279 -11.44 14.75 31.86
N GLN A 280 -10.55 14.84 30.88
CA GLN A 280 -10.67 14.14 29.61
C GLN A 280 -9.31 13.62 29.12
N TRP A 281 -9.33 12.51 28.39
CA TRP A 281 -8.15 12.05 27.66
C TRP A 281 -7.83 13.02 26.51
N PRO A 282 -6.54 13.22 26.15
CA PRO A 282 -6.18 14.05 25.02
C PRO A 282 -6.90 13.57 23.76
N PRO A 283 -7.55 14.43 22.98
CA PRO A 283 -8.19 14.00 21.75
C PRO A 283 -7.17 13.39 20.78
N ALA A 284 -7.65 12.61 19.81
CA ALA A 284 -6.86 12.00 18.74
C ALA A 284 -6.38 13.04 17.71
N ASP A 285 -5.76 14.10 18.21
CA ASP A 285 -5.17 15.19 17.45
C ASP A 285 -3.65 14.96 17.34
N PRO A 286 -3.04 15.12 16.14
CA PRO A 286 -1.59 15.04 15.96
C PRO A 286 -0.79 15.93 16.91
N ALA A 287 -1.32 17.07 17.35
CA ALA A 287 -0.67 17.93 18.34
C ALA A 287 -0.43 17.22 19.69
N ASN A 288 -1.22 16.19 20.00
CA ASN A 288 -1.11 15.42 21.25
C ASN A 288 -0.22 14.17 21.12
N VAL A 289 0.48 13.97 19.99
CA VAL A 289 1.32 12.77 19.78
C VAL A 289 2.39 12.62 20.87
N ALA A 290 2.97 13.73 21.35
CA ALA A 290 3.97 13.71 22.41
C ALA A 290 3.40 13.20 23.74
N ILE A 291 2.17 13.60 24.08
CA ILE A 291 1.47 13.14 25.28
C ILE A 291 1.14 11.66 25.16
N TRP A 292 0.60 11.23 24.02
CA TRP A 292 0.26 9.82 23.78
C TRP A 292 1.49 8.90 23.75
N ARG A 293 2.60 9.33 23.15
CA ARG A 293 3.89 8.64 23.24
C ARG A 293 4.38 8.54 24.68
N ALA A 294 4.22 9.60 25.48
CA ALA A 294 4.59 9.58 26.88
C ALA A 294 3.70 8.61 27.69
N ILE A 295 2.40 8.53 27.40
CA ILE A 295 1.48 7.54 28.00
C ILE A 295 1.93 6.12 27.63
N ALA A 296 2.19 5.84 26.36
CA ALA A 296 2.69 4.53 25.92
C ALA A 296 4.02 4.17 26.59
N ASN A 297 4.96 5.10 26.62
CA ASN A 297 6.22 4.97 27.35
C ASN A 297 6.04 4.83 28.86
N GLN A 298 4.87 5.17 29.42
CA GLN A 298 4.55 5.03 30.84
C GLN A 298 3.80 3.73 31.17
N LEU A 299 3.31 3.01 30.15
CA LEU A 299 2.58 1.76 30.33
C LEU A 299 3.38 0.54 29.85
N LEU A 300 4.26 0.72 28.86
CA LEU A 300 5.06 -0.35 28.26
C LEU A 300 6.47 -0.49 28.87
N VAL A 301 7.02 -1.69 28.80
CA VAL A 301 8.44 -1.94 29.11
C VAL A 301 9.31 -1.25 28.04
N LYS A 302 10.43 -0.63 28.44
CA LYS A 302 11.29 0.13 27.51
C LYS A 302 11.81 -0.69 26.32
N SER A 303 12.03 -2.00 26.51
CA SER A 303 12.62 -2.89 25.51
C SER A 303 11.61 -3.81 24.79
N LYS A 304 10.32 -3.79 25.17
CA LYS A 304 9.30 -4.70 24.63
C LYS A 304 7.92 -4.04 24.60
N ASP A 305 7.08 -4.43 23.64
CA ASP A 305 5.66 -4.04 23.60
C ASP A 305 4.81 -4.87 24.60
N GLU A 306 5.29 -4.96 25.85
CA GLU A 306 4.61 -5.64 26.95
C GLU A 306 4.26 -4.62 28.04
N LEU A 307 3.08 -4.74 28.66
CA LEU A 307 2.69 -3.89 29.79
C LEU A 307 3.64 -4.09 30.98
N ARG A 308 4.00 -2.99 31.63
CA ARG A 308 4.86 -3.03 32.82
C ARG A 308 4.17 -3.72 33.97
N LYS A 309 4.97 -4.41 34.77
CA LYS A 309 4.51 -5.06 36.02
C LYS A 309 4.72 -4.20 37.25
N THR A 310 5.70 -3.31 37.21
CA THR A 310 6.09 -2.45 38.32
C THR A 310 6.53 -1.08 37.79
N VAL A 311 6.45 -0.09 38.66
CA VAL A 311 6.98 1.27 38.45
C VAL A 311 7.93 1.64 39.57
N THR A 312 8.89 2.49 39.25
CA THR A 312 10.02 2.89 40.10
C THR A 312 10.16 4.41 40.17
N VAL A 313 11.16 4.88 40.92
CA VAL A 313 11.53 6.31 40.97
C VAL A 313 12.00 6.82 39.61
N ASN A 314 12.41 5.93 38.69
CA ASN A 314 12.75 6.29 37.32
C ASN A 314 11.52 6.49 36.43
N ASP A 315 10.33 6.10 36.90
CA ASP A 315 9.07 6.20 36.18
C ASP A 315 8.14 7.26 36.81
N GLY A 316 8.67 8.13 37.67
CA GLY A 316 7.89 9.18 38.34
C GLY A 316 7.19 8.75 39.63
N PHE A 317 7.57 7.61 40.23
CA PHE A 317 6.97 7.13 41.49
C PHE A 317 8.00 7.04 42.62
N PRO A 318 8.09 8.06 43.50
CA PRO A 318 8.99 8.09 44.65
C PRO A 318 8.83 6.90 45.61
N ALA A 319 9.83 6.66 46.46
CA ALA A 319 9.76 5.61 47.48
C ALA A 319 8.83 5.96 48.66
N LYS A 320 8.64 7.26 48.91
CA LYS A 320 7.67 7.81 49.86
C LYS A 320 6.60 8.55 49.05
N ASP A 321 5.50 7.87 48.76
CA ASP A 321 4.32 8.44 48.12
C ASP A 321 3.07 8.16 48.98
N ASN A 322 1.96 8.82 48.69
CA ASN A 322 0.71 8.71 49.44
C ASN A 322 -0.21 7.61 48.88
N GLY A 323 0.37 6.55 48.29
CA GLY A 323 -0.35 5.41 47.73
C GLY A 323 -0.50 5.42 46.20
N GLU A 324 0.00 6.44 45.50
CA GLU A 324 -0.10 6.57 44.04
C GLU A 324 0.56 5.40 43.30
N LYS A 325 1.73 4.93 43.75
CA LYS A 325 2.42 3.76 43.18
C LYS A 325 1.64 2.46 43.35
N LYS A 326 0.89 2.32 44.45
CA LYS A 326 0.03 1.16 44.66
C LYS A 326 -1.14 1.20 43.69
N ALA A 327 -1.83 2.35 43.62
CA ALA A 327 -2.95 2.55 42.70
C ALA A 327 -2.55 2.36 41.23
N PHE A 328 -1.37 2.84 40.82
CA PHE A 328 -0.88 2.65 39.45
C PHE A 328 -0.60 1.18 39.11
N ARG A 329 -0.10 0.38 40.08
CA ARG A 329 0.12 -1.05 39.86
C ARG A 329 -1.18 -1.84 39.74
N GLU A 330 -2.19 -1.45 40.52
CA GLU A 330 -3.54 -2.04 40.43
C GLU A 330 -4.13 -1.75 39.04
N TRP A 331 -4.05 -0.50 38.59
CA TRP A 331 -4.47 -0.15 37.24
C TRP A 331 -3.70 -0.90 36.14
N LEU A 332 -2.37 -1.03 36.25
CA LEU A 332 -1.58 -1.85 35.33
C LEU A 332 -1.99 -3.33 35.31
N ALA A 333 -2.53 -3.86 36.42
CA ALA A 333 -3.04 -5.22 36.46
C ALA A 333 -4.38 -5.34 35.72
N ASP A 334 -5.27 -4.35 35.90
CA ASP A 334 -6.57 -4.28 35.21
C ASP A 334 -6.38 -4.18 33.69
N LEU A 335 -5.40 -3.39 33.23
CA LEU A 335 -5.08 -3.25 31.81
C LEU A 335 -4.55 -4.54 31.14
N ARG A 336 -4.12 -5.55 31.91
CA ARG A 336 -3.67 -6.83 31.32
C ARG A 336 -4.82 -7.70 30.81
N GLY A 337 -6.07 -7.35 31.13
CA GLY A 337 -7.24 -8.02 30.55
C GLY A 337 -7.55 -7.60 29.11
N GLU A 338 -6.83 -6.60 28.56
CA GLU A 338 -7.05 -6.08 27.21
C GLU A 338 -5.96 -6.57 26.26
N ASP A 339 -6.24 -7.63 25.49
CA ASP A 339 -5.26 -8.31 24.63
C ASP A 339 -4.69 -7.42 23.51
N GLU A 340 -5.47 -6.46 22.99
CA GLU A 340 -5.06 -5.58 21.87
C GLU A 340 -4.35 -4.29 22.31
N LEU A 341 -4.40 -3.94 23.60
CA LEU A 341 -3.89 -2.67 24.11
C LEU A 341 -2.35 -2.53 24.01
N PRO A 342 -1.53 -3.55 24.35
CA PRO A 342 -0.08 -3.44 24.28
C PRO A 342 0.41 -3.18 22.84
N GLU A 343 -0.23 -3.80 21.85
CA GLU A 343 0.08 -3.63 20.43
C GLU A 343 -0.21 -2.19 19.98
N LEU A 344 -1.39 -1.66 20.31
CA LEU A 344 -1.76 -0.29 19.99
C LEU A 344 -0.82 0.75 20.64
N LEU A 345 -0.43 0.53 21.90
CA LEU A 345 0.54 1.39 22.58
C LEU A 345 1.93 1.29 21.94
N GLY A 346 2.34 0.10 21.50
CA GLY A 346 3.60 -0.13 20.78
C GLY A 346 3.65 0.65 19.47
N LEU A 347 2.56 0.64 18.71
CA LEU A 347 2.40 1.42 17.48
C LEU A 347 2.49 2.93 17.76
N VAL A 348 1.79 3.42 18.79
CA VAL A 348 1.82 4.85 19.14
C VAL A 348 3.20 5.31 19.59
N ARG A 349 3.95 4.46 20.31
CA ARG A 349 5.33 4.76 20.71
C ARG A 349 6.27 5.01 19.53
N GLN A 350 6.01 4.39 18.39
CA GLN A 350 6.81 4.51 17.17
C GLN A 350 6.32 5.63 16.24
N LEU A 351 5.27 6.37 16.60
CA LEU A 351 4.74 7.44 15.74
C LEU A 351 5.76 8.58 15.60
N PRO A 352 6.01 9.04 14.36
CA PRO A 352 6.85 10.20 14.10
C PRO A 352 6.15 11.49 14.53
N ASP A 353 6.92 12.56 14.61
CA ASP A 353 6.37 13.90 14.79
C ASP A 353 5.64 14.35 13.52
N PRO A 354 4.46 14.99 13.63
CA PRO A 354 3.62 15.34 12.47
C PRO A 354 4.16 16.52 11.65
N VAL A 355 5.20 17.20 12.15
CA VAL A 355 5.79 18.40 11.57
C VAL A 355 7.30 18.23 11.52
N TYR A 356 7.93 18.70 10.45
CA TYR A 356 9.39 18.70 10.34
C TYR A 356 9.97 19.92 11.05
N ASP A 357 11.08 19.74 11.78
CA ASP A 357 11.88 20.89 12.20
C ASP A 357 12.61 21.52 11.00
N GLU A 358 13.15 22.73 11.18
CA GLU A 358 13.79 23.46 10.08
C GLU A 358 15.05 22.78 9.56
N ASP A 359 15.82 22.10 10.41
CA ASP A 359 17.05 21.44 9.99
C ASP A 359 16.73 20.14 9.22
N GLN A 360 15.77 19.35 9.70
CA GLN A 360 15.19 18.20 9.00
C GLN A 360 14.64 18.61 7.64
N TRP A 361 13.90 19.71 7.58
CA TRP A 361 13.32 20.21 6.34
C TRP A 361 14.41 20.63 5.34
N ARG A 362 15.46 21.32 5.80
CA ARG A 362 16.60 21.72 4.97
C ARG A 362 17.34 20.51 4.39
N VAL A 363 17.54 19.46 5.18
CA VAL A 363 18.12 18.20 4.69
C VAL A 363 17.21 17.54 3.66
N LEU A 364 15.89 17.53 3.88
CA LEU A 364 14.94 16.95 2.95
C LEU A 364 14.90 17.70 1.60
N VAL A 365 14.95 19.03 1.63
CA VAL A 365 15.04 19.85 0.40
C VAL A 365 16.33 19.53 -0.36
N ALA A 366 17.47 19.46 0.33
CA ALA A 366 18.73 19.06 -0.30
C ALA A 366 18.65 17.66 -0.92
N LEU A 367 17.99 16.72 -0.25
CA LEU A 367 17.73 15.39 -0.81
C LEU A 367 16.85 15.44 -2.06
N PHE A 368 15.83 16.30 -2.10
CA PHE A 368 14.97 16.48 -3.27
C PHE A 368 15.69 17.07 -4.49
N ASP A 369 16.82 17.75 -4.30
CA ASP A 369 17.67 18.23 -5.39
C ASP A 369 18.58 17.11 -5.92
N VAL A 370 19.03 16.21 -5.04
CA VAL A 370 19.91 15.08 -5.40
C VAL A 370 19.15 13.91 -6.05
N LEU A 371 17.92 13.63 -5.59
CA LEU A 371 17.15 12.47 -6.03
C LEU A 371 16.84 12.44 -7.55
N PRO A 372 16.44 13.55 -8.21
CA PRO A 372 16.25 13.57 -9.66
C PRO A 372 17.51 13.24 -10.45
N LEU A 373 18.68 13.69 -9.98
CA LEU A 373 19.96 13.38 -10.59
C LEU A 373 20.26 11.88 -10.50
N ALA A 374 19.98 11.27 -9.35
CA ALA A 374 20.10 9.83 -9.16
C ALA A 374 19.17 9.02 -10.08
N VAL A 375 17.96 9.53 -10.34
CA VAL A 375 17.05 8.93 -11.33
C VAL A 375 17.60 9.06 -12.74
N GLY A 376 18.21 10.21 -13.08
CA GLY A 376 18.90 10.41 -14.36
C GLY A 376 20.03 9.40 -14.58
N GLU A 377 20.90 9.21 -13.59
CA GLU A 377 21.96 8.19 -13.65
C GLU A 377 21.40 6.77 -13.74
N LEU A 378 20.32 6.46 -13.01
CA LEU A 378 19.66 5.17 -13.12
C LEU A 378 19.10 4.93 -14.53
N GLN A 379 18.46 5.93 -15.13
CA GLN A 379 17.94 5.86 -16.50
C GLN A 379 19.07 5.68 -17.52
N ARG A 380 20.21 6.36 -17.32
CA ARG A 380 21.41 6.19 -18.15
C ARG A 380 21.92 4.74 -18.09
N LEU A 381 22.02 4.16 -16.89
CA LEU A 381 22.43 2.77 -16.68
C LEU A 381 21.43 1.76 -17.27
N PHE A 382 20.12 2.02 -17.14
CA PHE A 382 19.08 1.21 -17.77
C PHE A 382 19.23 1.18 -19.30
N ALA A 383 19.44 2.35 -19.91
CA ALA A 383 19.68 2.46 -21.34
C ALA A 383 20.98 1.77 -21.77
N GLU A 384 22.08 1.97 -21.04
CA GLU A 384 23.39 1.37 -21.33
C GLU A 384 23.36 -0.16 -21.29
N ARG A 385 22.64 -0.74 -20.32
CA ARG A 385 22.58 -2.19 -20.10
C ARG A 385 21.36 -2.86 -20.73
N ASN A 386 20.46 -2.09 -21.35
CA ASN A 386 19.19 -2.56 -21.92
C ASN A 386 18.33 -3.34 -20.90
N VAL A 387 18.27 -2.83 -19.66
CA VAL A 387 17.52 -3.42 -18.54
C VAL A 387 16.58 -2.41 -17.89
N THR A 388 15.54 -2.89 -17.23
CA THR A 388 14.57 -2.07 -16.49
C THR A 388 14.05 -2.81 -15.25
N ASP A 389 13.47 -2.10 -14.29
CA ASP A 389 12.66 -2.70 -13.21
C ASP A 389 11.16 -2.54 -13.49
N HIS A 390 10.36 -3.17 -12.64
CA HIS A 390 8.91 -3.04 -12.59
C HIS A 390 8.45 -1.60 -12.29
N VAL A 391 9.19 -0.88 -11.46
CA VAL A 391 8.86 0.51 -11.08
C VAL A 391 8.88 1.42 -12.30
N GLN A 392 9.91 1.31 -13.14
CA GLN A 392 10.05 2.09 -14.37
C GLN A 392 8.98 1.70 -15.38
N VAL A 393 8.69 0.40 -15.53
CA VAL A 393 7.64 -0.08 -16.42
C VAL A 393 6.27 0.47 -16.02
N ALA A 394 5.97 0.53 -14.72
CA ALA A 394 4.74 1.13 -14.22
C ALA A 394 4.68 2.65 -14.46
N ILE A 395 5.79 3.37 -14.24
CA ILE A 395 5.89 4.82 -14.53
C ILE A 395 5.68 5.09 -16.03
N ALA A 396 6.33 4.30 -16.87
CA ALA A 396 6.27 4.41 -18.32
C ALA A 396 4.85 4.09 -18.85
N ALA A 397 4.21 3.04 -18.32
CA ALA A 397 2.82 2.72 -18.64
C ALA A 397 1.86 3.85 -18.27
N GLY A 398 1.98 4.42 -17.06
CA GLY A 398 1.16 5.56 -16.66
C GLY A 398 1.37 6.79 -17.55
N THR A 399 2.62 7.09 -17.91
CA THR A 399 2.96 8.19 -18.83
C THR A 399 2.36 7.94 -20.22
N ALA A 400 2.41 6.70 -20.71
CA ALA A 400 1.85 6.32 -22.00
C ALA A 400 0.33 6.44 -22.07
N LEU A 401 -0.38 6.34 -20.93
CA LEU A 401 -1.83 6.53 -20.86
C LEU A 401 -2.24 8.00 -20.80
N GLY A 402 -1.36 8.90 -20.37
CA GLY A 402 -1.67 10.32 -20.20
C GLY A 402 -2.35 10.62 -18.87
N SER A 403 -3.35 11.50 -18.89
CA SER A 403 -4.10 11.91 -17.69
C SER A 403 -5.60 11.70 -17.84
N THR A 404 -6.35 11.83 -16.74
CA THR A 404 -7.82 11.73 -16.77
C THR A 404 -8.47 12.91 -17.51
N GLU A 405 -7.83 14.08 -17.52
CA GLU A 405 -8.34 15.28 -18.21
C GLU A 405 -7.87 15.34 -19.68
N ASP A 406 -6.75 14.70 -19.98
CA ASP A 406 -6.14 14.62 -21.31
C ASP A 406 -5.63 13.18 -21.54
N PRO A 407 -6.53 12.25 -21.92
CA PRO A 407 -6.17 10.86 -22.16
C PRO A 407 -5.45 10.71 -23.48
N SER A 408 -4.41 9.87 -23.50
CA SER A 408 -3.70 9.54 -24.74
C SER A 408 -4.55 8.72 -25.71
N ASP A 409 -4.16 8.68 -26.98
CA ASP A 409 -4.73 7.76 -27.99
C ASP A 409 -4.68 6.30 -27.55
N LEU A 410 -3.65 5.90 -26.79
CA LEU A 410 -3.55 4.54 -26.26
C LEU A 410 -4.58 4.29 -25.16
N ALA A 411 -4.82 5.26 -24.28
CA ALA A 411 -5.88 5.14 -23.28
C ALA A 411 -7.24 4.99 -23.96
N LEU A 412 -7.53 5.80 -24.99
CA LEU A 412 -8.76 5.66 -25.79
C LEU A 412 -8.85 4.29 -26.49
N LEU A 413 -7.75 3.80 -27.05
CA LEU A 413 -7.71 2.47 -27.69
C LEU A 413 -7.98 1.35 -26.67
N LEU A 414 -7.39 1.43 -25.47
CA LEU A 414 -7.63 0.45 -24.41
C LEU A 414 -9.07 0.52 -23.91
N ASP A 415 -9.65 1.71 -23.84
CA ASP A 415 -11.05 1.92 -23.47
C ASP A 415 -12.02 1.22 -24.43
N TYR A 416 -11.69 1.18 -25.73
CA TYR A 416 -12.44 0.40 -26.71
C TYR A 416 -12.19 -1.11 -26.64
N ARG A 417 -11.01 -1.54 -26.17
CA ARG A 417 -10.58 -2.95 -26.20
C ARG A 417 -10.84 -3.70 -24.91
N ILE A 418 -11.09 -3.02 -23.79
CA ILE A 418 -11.32 -3.63 -22.49
C ILE A 418 -12.76 -3.30 -22.07
N ARG A 419 -13.60 -4.32 -21.96
CA ARG A 419 -14.96 -4.18 -21.44
C ARG A 419 -15.05 -4.53 -19.97
N HIS A 420 -14.29 -5.53 -19.54
CA HIS A 420 -14.37 -6.06 -18.20
C HIS A 420 -12.99 -6.21 -17.59
N LEU A 421 -12.85 -5.69 -16.37
CA LEU A 421 -11.60 -5.73 -15.61
C LEU A 421 -11.85 -6.40 -14.28
N LEU A 422 -11.14 -7.49 -14.02
CA LEU A 422 -11.14 -8.18 -12.74
C LEU A 422 -9.79 -7.97 -12.06
N VAL A 423 -9.79 -7.63 -10.78
CA VAL A 423 -8.59 -7.40 -9.98
C VAL A 423 -8.68 -8.24 -8.70
N ASP A 424 -7.76 -9.19 -8.57
CA ASP A 424 -7.58 -10.00 -7.37
C ASP A 424 -6.57 -9.35 -6.41
N GLU A 425 -6.72 -9.62 -5.11
CA GLU A 425 -5.90 -9.06 -4.02
C GLU A 425 -5.75 -7.52 -4.10
N MET A 426 -6.87 -6.81 -4.22
CA MET A 426 -6.90 -5.35 -4.36
C MET A 426 -6.17 -4.62 -3.21
N GLN A 427 -6.13 -5.20 -2.01
CA GLN A 427 -5.40 -4.67 -0.86
C GLN A 427 -3.87 -4.66 -1.04
N ASP A 428 -3.33 -5.49 -1.93
CA ASP A 428 -1.89 -5.56 -2.21
C ASP A 428 -1.47 -4.62 -3.36
N THR A 429 -2.41 -3.88 -3.94
CA THR A 429 -2.18 -2.98 -5.08
C THR A 429 -1.50 -1.67 -4.65
N SER A 430 -0.41 -1.27 -5.31
CA SER A 430 0.30 -0.03 -5.01
C SER A 430 -0.47 1.23 -5.44
N THR A 431 -0.15 2.42 -4.90
CA THR A 431 -0.83 3.67 -5.29
C THR A 431 -0.76 3.96 -6.80
N ARG A 432 0.36 3.61 -7.46
CA ARG A 432 0.49 3.82 -8.92
C ARG A 432 -0.32 2.82 -9.71
N GLN A 433 -0.33 1.58 -9.26
CA GLN A 433 -1.15 0.53 -9.83
C GLN A 433 -2.63 0.88 -9.72
N TYR A 434 -3.07 1.40 -8.57
CA TYR A 434 -4.40 1.96 -8.38
C TYR A 434 -4.69 3.09 -9.37
N ARG A 435 -3.78 4.06 -9.51
CA ARG A 435 -3.92 5.16 -10.46
C ARG A 435 -4.00 4.69 -11.92
N LEU A 436 -3.28 3.63 -12.27
CA LEU A 436 -3.39 3.02 -13.59
C LEU A 436 -4.80 2.47 -13.84
N LEU A 437 -5.39 1.78 -12.85
CA LEU A 437 -6.76 1.29 -12.94
C LEU A 437 -7.74 2.45 -13.10
N GLU A 438 -7.58 3.54 -12.34
CA GLU A 438 -8.39 4.76 -12.49
C GLU A 438 -8.28 5.36 -13.90
N LEU A 439 -7.09 5.40 -14.49
CA LEU A 439 -6.90 5.93 -15.85
C LEU A 439 -7.61 5.08 -16.90
N ILE A 440 -7.60 3.75 -16.73
CA ILE A 440 -8.24 2.81 -17.66
C ILE A 440 -9.76 2.86 -17.56
N THR A 441 -10.28 3.10 -16.36
CA THR A 441 -11.73 3.15 -16.11
C THR A 441 -12.29 4.56 -16.11
N ALA A 442 -11.47 5.59 -16.36
CA ALA A 442 -11.87 7.00 -16.30
C ALA A 442 -13.06 7.34 -17.22
N GLY A 443 -13.14 6.69 -18.38
CA GLY A 443 -14.20 6.89 -19.37
C GLY A 443 -15.45 6.04 -19.14
N TRP A 444 -15.49 5.20 -18.11
CA TRP A 444 -16.58 4.25 -17.88
C TRP A 444 -17.76 4.92 -17.17
N GLN A 445 -18.97 4.66 -17.68
CA GLN A 445 -20.22 5.24 -17.21
C GLN A 445 -21.12 4.18 -16.59
N ALA A 446 -22.01 4.60 -15.71
CA ALA A 446 -23.10 3.74 -15.26
C ALA A 446 -23.93 3.31 -16.49
N ASP A 447 -24.10 2.00 -16.66
CA ASP A 447 -24.90 1.35 -17.70
C ASP A 447 -24.32 1.30 -19.13
N ASP A 448 -23.03 1.56 -19.32
CA ASP A 448 -22.38 1.41 -20.64
C ASP A 448 -21.94 -0.04 -20.98
N GLY A 449 -22.25 -0.99 -20.09
CA GLY A 449 -21.93 -2.40 -20.22
C GLY A 449 -20.50 -2.77 -19.81
N ARG A 450 -19.67 -1.82 -19.39
CA ARG A 450 -18.32 -2.08 -18.87
C ARG A 450 -18.34 -2.23 -17.36
N THR A 451 -17.53 -3.15 -16.83
CA THR A 451 -17.55 -3.46 -15.39
C THR A 451 -16.18 -3.69 -14.79
N LEU A 452 -16.00 -3.19 -13.56
CA LEU A 452 -14.85 -3.40 -12.71
C LEU A 452 -15.23 -4.33 -11.55
N PHE A 453 -14.47 -5.39 -11.36
CA PHE A 453 -14.65 -6.34 -10.28
C PHE A 453 -13.37 -6.45 -9.46
N CYS A 454 -13.40 -5.99 -8.22
CA CYS A 454 -12.26 -6.07 -7.30
C CYS A 454 -12.56 -7.07 -6.19
N VAL A 455 -11.55 -7.83 -5.78
CA VAL A 455 -11.63 -8.74 -4.63
C VAL A 455 -10.48 -8.44 -3.67
N GLY A 456 -10.77 -8.41 -2.37
CA GLY A 456 -9.77 -8.18 -1.32
C GLY A 456 -10.16 -8.66 0.06
#